data_AF-A0AAV3R7Q5-F1
#
_entry.id   AF-A0AAV3R7Q5-F1
#
_cell.length_a   1.000
_cell.length_b   1.000
_cell.length_c   1.000
_cell.angle_alpha   90.00
_cell.angle_beta   90.00
_cell.angle_gamma   90.00
#
_symmetry.space_group_name_H-M   'P 1'
#
loop_
_entity.id
_entity.type
_entity.pdbx_description
1 polymer ?
#
loop_
_entity_poly.entity_id
_entity_poly.type
_entity_poly.pdbx_seq_one_letter_code
_entity_poly.pdbx_strand_id
1 'polypeptide(L)'
;MAAEKLGLPTSPPYLKDVNQNFPKGLSFASGGAGIFNTTNDGQLERAIALTRQVEMFATVVQNMGKQQNASDVQKYLSKSLFVIVIGSNDLFGYFGSESKIAKTTPQQYIDMMISTFQVQLKVIMIV
;
A
#
# COMPACT_ATOMS: atom_id res chain seq x y z
N MET A 1 4.04 0.07 16.75
CA MET A 1 4.57 -1.32 16.75
C MET A 1 5.82 -1.53 15.89
N ALA A 2 5.83 -1.31 14.56
CA ALA A 2 7.04 -1.51 13.75
C ALA A 2 8.10 -0.43 13.94
N ALA A 3 7.72 0.85 13.83
CA ALA A 3 8.63 1.98 14.02
C ALA A 3 9.25 2.01 15.42
N GLU A 4 8.45 1.81 16.47
CA GLU A 4 8.89 1.75 17.87
C GLU A 4 9.96 0.66 18.11
N LYS A 5 9.76 -0.54 17.54
CA LYS A 5 10.75 -1.64 17.65
C LYS A 5 12.09 -1.31 17.00
N LEU A 6 12.10 -0.37 16.06
CA LEU A 6 13.28 0.09 15.34
C LEU A 6 13.82 1.43 15.87
N GLY A 7 13.23 1.98 16.95
CA GLY A 7 13.59 3.29 17.49
C GLY A 7 13.25 4.47 16.56
N LEU A 8 12.35 4.26 15.60
CA LEU A 8 11.91 5.27 14.63
C LEU A 8 10.61 5.96 15.09
N PRO A 9 10.38 7.22 14.70
CA PRO A 9 9.10 7.88 14.92
C PRO A 9 7.98 7.20 14.13
N THR A 10 6.76 7.20 14.68
CA THR A 10 5.59 6.68 13.98
C THR A 10 5.23 7.55 12.78
N SER A 11 5.02 6.93 11.62
CA SER A 11 4.59 7.61 10.41
C SER A 11 3.14 8.12 10.54
N PRO A 12 2.88 9.42 10.31
CA PRO A 12 1.52 9.94 10.26
C PRO A 12 0.76 9.38 9.04
N PRO A 13 -0.59 9.29 9.11
CA PRO A 13 -1.41 8.91 7.97
C PRO A 13 -1.41 10.01 6.90
N TYR A 14 -1.22 9.61 5.64
CA TYR A 14 -1.12 10.50 4.48
C TYR A 14 -2.30 11.48 4.37
N LEU A 15 -3.52 11.01 4.62
CA LEU A 15 -4.74 11.81 4.49
C LEU A 15 -4.98 12.81 5.63
N LYS A 16 -4.14 12.84 6.67
CA LYS A 16 -4.33 13.75 7.81
C LYS A 16 -3.75 15.15 7.58
N ASP A 17 -2.74 15.29 6.72
CA ASP A 17 -2.08 16.58 6.48
C ASP A 17 -2.21 17.00 5.01
N VAL A 18 -2.95 18.08 4.80
CA VAL A 18 -3.20 18.68 3.48
C VAL A 18 -1.94 19.28 2.88
N ASN A 19 -0.99 19.71 3.73
CA ASN A 19 0.24 20.37 3.29
C ASN A 19 1.35 19.39 2.92
N GLN A 20 1.14 18.09 3.15
CA GLN A 20 2.05 17.00 2.83
C GLN A 20 3.50 17.15 3.33
N ASN A 21 3.71 17.83 4.46
CA ASN A 21 5.03 18.03 5.04
C ASN A 21 5.42 16.86 5.95
N PHE A 22 6.08 15.85 5.38
CA PHE A 22 6.39 14.61 6.09
C PHE A 22 7.89 14.30 6.17
N PRO A 23 8.65 15.01 7.02
CA PRO A 23 10.10 14.86 7.09
C PRO A 23 10.58 13.52 7.70
N LYS A 24 9.69 12.72 8.30
CA LYS A 24 10.05 11.53 9.09
C LYS A 24 9.24 10.28 8.74
N GLY A 25 8.66 10.23 7.54
CA GLY A 25 7.91 9.07 7.04
C GLY A 25 6.41 9.33 6.91
N LEU A 26 5.73 8.38 6.25
CA LEU A 26 4.32 8.44 5.85
C LEU A 26 3.67 7.07 5.93
N SER A 27 2.39 7.04 6.28
CA SER A 27 1.56 5.85 6.21
C SER A 27 0.44 6.04 5.20
N PHE A 28 0.42 5.19 4.18
CA PHE A 28 -0.66 5.12 3.19
C PHE A 28 -1.68 4.02 3.53
N ALA A 29 -1.47 3.30 4.64
CA ALA A 29 -2.27 2.16 5.02
C ALA A 29 -3.72 2.54 5.29
N SER A 30 -4.65 1.69 4.85
CA SER A 30 -6.08 1.82 5.09
C SER A 30 -6.62 0.51 5.68
N GLY A 31 -7.38 0.60 6.77
CA GLY A 31 -8.04 -0.57 7.36
C GLY A 31 -9.09 -1.12 6.40
N GLY A 32 -9.13 -2.44 6.22
CA GLY A 32 -10.01 -3.09 5.22
C GLY A 32 -9.44 -3.11 3.79
N ALA A 33 -8.25 -2.57 3.55
CA ALA A 33 -7.64 -2.60 2.22
C ALA A 33 -7.28 -4.03 1.78
N GLY A 34 -7.47 -4.30 0.50
CA GLY A 34 -6.99 -5.51 -0.16
C GLY A 34 -5.90 -5.26 -1.20
N ILE A 35 -5.33 -6.36 -1.70
CA ILE A 35 -4.49 -6.38 -2.89
C ILE A 35 -5.35 -6.08 -4.12
N PHE A 36 -6.55 -6.67 -4.18
CA PHE A 36 -7.50 -6.43 -5.26
C PHE A 36 -8.36 -5.21 -4.99
N ASN A 37 -8.64 -4.43 -6.03
CA ASN A 37 -9.59 -3.32 -5.93
C ASN A 37 -11.00 -3.80 -5.55
N THR A 38 -11.39 -4.99 -5.97
CA THR A 38 -12.70 -5.58 -5.68
C THR A 38 -12.87 -5.98 -4.21
N THR A 39 -11.77 -6.12 -3.45
CA THR A 39 -11.85 -6.36 -1.99
C THR A 39 -12.49 -5.16 -1.29
N ASN A 40 -12.42 -3.99 -1.91
CA ASN A 40 -13.03 -2.77 -1.43
C ASN A 40 -14.43 -2.55 -2.03
N ASP A 41 -15.06 -3.55 -2.64
CA ASP A 41 -16.47 -3.46 -3.02
C ASP A 41 -17.38 -3.77 -1.80
N GLY A 42 -18.59 -3.21 -1.76
CA GLY A 42 -19.58 -3.50 -0.71
C GLY A 42 -19.21 -2.90 0.66
N GLN A 43 -19.14 -3.73 1.71
CA GLN A 43 -18.96 -3.24 3.10
C GLN A 43 -17.60 -2.54 3.35
N LEU A 44 -16.64 -2.69 2.44
CA LEU A 44 -15.31 -2.09 2.52
C LEU A 44 -15.08 -0.97 1.48
N GLU A 45 -16.16 -0.36 0.95
CA GLU A 45 -16.13 0.73 -0.05
C GLU A 45 -15.26 1.94 0.31
N ARG A 46 -15.08 2.20 1.60
CA ARG A 46 -14.29 3.34 2.09
C ARG A 46 -12.81 3.02 2.24
N ALA A 47 -12.45 1.75 2.17
CA ALA A 47 -11.08 1.32 2.31
C ALA A 47 -10.31 1.51 1.01
N ILE A 48 -9.04 1.86 1.14
CA ILE A 48 -8.21 2.29 0.01
C ILE A 48 -7.36 1.11 -0.42
N ALA A 49 -7.70 0.51 -1.57
CA ALA A 49 -6.98 -0.62 -2.15
C ALA A 49 -5.48 -0.35 -2.32
N LEU A 50 -4.66 -1.40 -2.29
CA LEU A 50 -3.20 -1.29 -2.41
C LEU A 50 -2.77 -0.46 -3.62
N THR A 51 -3.41 -0.64 -4.78
CA THR A 51 -3.11 0.14 -5.98
C THR A 51 -3.19 1.64 -5.73
N ARG A 52 -4.25 2.11 -5.05
CA ARG A 52 -4.41 3.52 -4.73
C ARG A 52 -3.41 3.98 -3.67
N GLN A 53 -3.04 3.12 -2.72
CA GLN A 53 -1.95 3.41 -1.76
C GLN A 53 -0.62 3.63 -2.46
N VAL A 54 -0.28 2.80 -3.46
CA VAL A 54 0.94 2.95 -4.27
C VAL A 54 0.89 4.21 -5.14
N GLU A 55 -0.26 4.57 -5.72
CA GLU A 55 -0.42 5.83 -6.45
C GLU A 55 -0.19 7.07 -5.58
N MET A 56 -0.68 7.04 -4.33
CA MET A 56 -0.42 8.11 -3.36
C MET A 56 1.06 8.20 -3.01
N PHE A 57 1.74 7.07 -2.85
CA PHE A 57 3.20 7.03 -2.67
C PHE A 57 3.94 7.62 -3.87
N ALA A 58 3.61 7.19 -5.09
CA ALA A 58 4.22 7.70 -6.31
C ALA A 58 4.03 9.22 -6.46
N THR A 59 2.85 9.74 -6.09
CA THR A 59 2.57 11.18 -6.06
C THR A 59 3.50 11.93 -5.11
N VAL A 60 3.75 11.38 -3.92
CA VAL A 60 4.67 11.97 -2.95
C VAL A 60 6.10 11.99 -3.49
N VAL A 61 6.58 10.89 -4.06
CA VAL A 61 7.93 10.82 -4.65
C VAL A 61 8.09 11.81 -5.81
N GLN A 62 7.08 11.92 -6.68
CA GLN A 62 7.08 12.92 -7.76
C GLN A 62 7.13 14.35 -7.22
N ASN A 63 6.41 14.65 -6.14
CA ASN A 63 6.44 15.98 -5.52
C ASN A 63 7.80 16.28 -4.87
N MET A 64 8.45 15.28 -4.25
CA MET A 64 9.83 15.42 -3.77
C MET A 64 10.78 15.76 -4.92
N GLY A 65 10.65 15.11 -6.07
CA GLY A 65 11.46 15.38 -7.26
C GLY A 65 11.22 16.73 -7.93
N LYS A 66 10.12 17.43 -7.61
CA LYS A 66 9.90 18.84 -8.03
C LYS A 66 10.61 19.82 -7.11
N GLN A 67 10.85 19.45 -5.86
CA GLN A 67 11.46 20.30 -4.84
C GLN A 67 12.97 20.05 -4.68
N GLN A 68 13.43 18.85 -5.05
CA GLN A 68 14.80 18.36 -4.92
C GLN A 68 15.25 17.72 -6.23
N ASN A 69 16.57 17.57 -6.45
CA ASN A 69 17.05 16.85 -7.63
C ASN A 69 16.76 15.33 -7.51
N ALA A 70 16.69 14.64 -8.66
CA ALA A 70 16.35 13.22 -8.70
C ALA A 70 17.33 12.33 -7.91
N SER A 71 18.62 12.66 -7.90
CA SER A 71 19.64 11.90 -7.16
C SER A 71 19.44 11.94 -5.66
N ASP A 72 19.03 13.08 -5.10
CA ASP A 72 18.78 13.23 -3.67
C ASP A 72 17.54 12.45 -3.25
N VAL A 73 16.49 12.47 -4.08
CA VAL A 73 15.28 11.66 -3.85
C VAL A 73 15.60 10.16 -3.88
N GLN A 74 16.35 9.68 -4.88
CA GLN A 74 16.75 8.27 -4.96
C GLN A 74 17.61 7.85 -3.77
N LYS A 75 18.55 8.71 -3.35
CA LYS A 75 19.39 8.48 -2.16
C LYS A 75 18.56 8.46 -0.88
N TYR A 76 17.52 9.28 -0.78
CA TYR A 76 16.58 9.25 0.34
C TYR A 76 15.77 7.95 0.38
N LEU A 77 15.21 7.54 -0.76
CA LEU A 77 14.41 6.31 -0.87
C LEU A 77 15.23 5.04 -0.62
N SER A 78 16.48 4.96 -1.13
CA SER A 78 17.38 3.82 -0.89
C SER A 78 17.74 3.58 0.58
N LYS A 79 17.57 4.60 1.45
CA LYS A 79 17.79 4.50 2.90
C LYS A 79 16.48 4.38 3.68
N SER A 80 15.35 4.45 3.00
CA SER A 80 14.03 4.40 3.62
C SER A 80 13.61 2.95 3.88
N LEU A 81 12.77 2.76 4.90
CA LEU A 81 12.17 1.47 5.21
C LEU A 81 10.72 1.43 4.73
N PHE A 82 10.37 0.38 3.98
CA PHE A 82 9.02 0.13 3.50
C PHE A 82 8.41 -1.05 4.28
N VAL A 83 7.25 -0.82 4.87
CA VAL A 83 6.49 -1.86 5.57
C VAL A 83 5.13 -1.98 4.89
N ILE A 84 4.86 -3.17 4.34
CA ILE A 84 3.62 -3.46 3.61
C ILE A 84 2.93 -4.63 4.29
N VAL A 85 1.69 -4.41 4.74
CA VAL A 85 0.85 -5.43 5.38
C VAL A 85 -0.49 -5.39 4.68
N ILE A 86 -0.77 -6.41 3.87
CA ILE A 86 -1.93 -6.47 2.97
C ILE A 86 -2.26 -7.94 2.65
N GLY A 87 -3.46 -8.21 2.11
CA GLY A 87 -3.86 -9.55 1.65
C GLY A 87 -4.85 -10.26 2.57
N SER A 88 -4.88 -9.96 3.87
CA SER A 88 -5.79 -10.62 4.81
C SER A 88 -7.26 -10.39 4.49
N ASN A 89 -7.63 -9.17 4.07
CA ASN A 89 -9.01 -8.86 3.69
C ASN A 89 -9.44 -9.57 2.41
N ASP A 90 -8.52 -9.76 1.44
CA ASP A 90 -8.78 -10.56 0.24
C ASP A 90 -9.11 -12.01 0.63
N LEU A 91 -8.34 -12.60 1.55
CA LEU A 91 -8.60 -13.94 2.07
C LEU A 91 -9.92 -14.03 2.86
N PHE A 92 -10.25 -13.03 3.68
CA PHE A 92 -11.54 -12.98 4.37
C PHE A 92 -12.71 -12.93 3.37
N GLY A 93 -12.57 -12.15 2.29
CA GLY A 93 -13.57 -12.10 1.22
C GLY A 93 -13.69 -13.43 0.46
N TYR A 94 -12.57 -14.12 0.22
CA TYR A 94 -12.55 -15.40 -0.48
C TYR A 94 -13.18 -16.54 0.31
N PHE A 95 -12.84 -16.66 1.60
CA PHE A 95 -13.34 -17.74 2.47
C PHE A 95 -14.65 -17.38 3.20
N GLY A 96 -15.14 -16.14 3.06
CA GLY A 96 -16.39 -15.68 3.65
C GLY A 96 -17.63 -16.35 3.05
N SER A 97 -18.70 -16.42 3.84
CA SER A 97 -19.98 -17.05 3.44
C SER A 97 -20.66 -16.39 2.24
N GLU A 98 -20.35 -15.12 1.97
CA GLU A 98 -20.87 -14.36 0.81
C GLU A 98 -19.90 -14.32 -0.38
N SER A 99 -18.85 -15.16 -0.36
CA SER A 99 -17.85 -15.20 -1.42
C SER A 99 -18.50 -15.44 -2.78
N LYS A 100 -18.43 -14.43 -3.65
CA LYS A 100 -18.84 -14.54 -5.06
C LYS A 100 -17.77 -15.25 -5.90
N ILE A 101 -16.68 -15.70 -5.28
CA ILE A 101 -15.48 -16.27 -5.92
C ILE A 101 -15.63 -17.80 -6.10
N ALA A 102 -16.83 -18.26 -6.45
CA ALA A 102 -17.14 -19.68 -6.63
C ALA A 102 -16.45 -20.31 -7.87
N LYS A 103 -15.85 -19.48 -8.74
CA LYS A 103 -15.23 -19.92 -10.01
C LYS A 103 -13.74 -20.22 -9.91
N THR A 104 -13.08 -19.91 -8.79
CA THR A 104 -11.62 -19.93 -8.68
C THR A 104 -11.21 -20.83 -7.52
N THR A 105 -10.29 -21.77 -7.76
CA THR A 105 -9.75 -22.62 -6.69
C THR A 105 -8.87 -21.80 -5.73
N PRO A 106 -8.62 -22.27 -4.50
CA PRO A 106 -7.77 -21.54 -3.56
C PRO A 106 -6.38 -21.24 -4.13
N GLN A 107 -5.78 -22.21 -4.83
CA GLN A 107 -4.47 -22.02 -5.47
C GLN A 107 -4.51 -20.93 -6.54
N GLN A 108 -5.50 -20.98 -7.45
CA GLN A 108 -5.66 -19.95 -8.49
C GLN A 108 -5.88 -18.56 -7.90
N TYR A 109 -6.60 -18.47 -6.77
CA TYR A 109 -6.83 -17.19 -6.09
C TYR A 109 -5.53 -16.63 -5.49
N ILE A 110 -4.75 -17.47 -4.82
CA ILE A 110 -3.43 -17.10 -4.28
C ILE A 110 -2.46 -16.71 -5.41
N ASP A 111 -2.45 -17.44 -6.51
CA ASP A 111 -1.59 -17.11 -7.66
C ASP A 111 -1.94 -15.73 -8.24
N MET A 112 -3.24 -15.41 -8.31
CA MET A 112 -3.70 -14.08 -8.70
C MET A 112 -3.29 -13.01 -7.68
N MET A 113 -3.40 -13.28 -6.38
CA MET A 113 -2.97 -12.34 -5.32
C MET A 113 -1.47 -12.05 -5.44
N ILE A 114 -0.64 -13.08 -5.62
CA ILE A 114 0.82 -12.93 -5.77
C ILE A 114 1.14 -12.12 -7.03
N SER A 115 0.52 -12.45 -8.16
CA SER A 115 0.75 -11.75 -9.43
C SER A 115 0.39 -10.26 -9.32
N THR A 116 -0.79 -9.94 -8.78
CA THR A 116 -1.22 -8.55 -8.58
C THR A 116 -0.33 -7.82 -7.58
N PHE A 117 0.07 -8.48 -6.49
CA PHE A 117 0.97 -7.88 -5.50
C PHE A 117 2.35 -7.56 -6.08
N GLN A 118 2.92 -8.47 -6.90
CA GLN A 118 4.19 -8.26 -7.57
C GLN A 118 4.17 -7.04 -8.50
N VAL A 119 3.05 -6.78 -9.19
CA VAL A 119 2.90 -5.57 -10.01
C VAL A 119 3.04 -4.31 -9.15
N GLN A 120 2.38 -4.27 -7.99
CA GLN A 120 2.45 -3.12 -7.09
C GLN A 120 3.84 -2.94 -6.46
N LEU A 121 4.51 -4.05 -6.09
CA LEU A 121 5.88 -4.00 -5.58
C LEU A 121 6.87 -3.45 -6.61
N LYS A 122 6.72 -3.82 -7.88
CA LYS A 122 7.58 -3.28 -8.96
C LYS A 122 7.44 -1.76 -9.06
N VAL A 123 6.23 -1.22 -8.95
CA VAL A 123 6.04 0.24 -8.94
C VAL A 123 6.81 0.85 -7.78
N ILE A 124 6.63 0.36 -6.55
CA ILE A 124 7.32 0.88 -5.36
C ILE A 124 8.85 0.83 -5.50
N MET A 125 9.41 -0.19 -6.14
CA MET A 125 10.86 -0.35 -6.32
C MET A 125 11.45 0.48 -7.46
N ILE A 126 10.62 0.96 -8.40
CA ILE A 126 11.05 1.72 -9.57
C ILE A 126 10.91 3.24 -9.35
N VAL A 127 10.05 3.67 -8.42
CA VAL A 127 10.00 5.08 -7.98
C VAL A 127 11.19 5.41 -7.09
#